data_AF-A0A803V7F2-F1
#
_entry.id   AF-A0A803V7F2-F1
#
_cell.length_a   1.000
_cell.length_b   1.000
_cell.length_c   1.000
_cell.angle_alpha   90.00
_cell.angle_beta   90.00
_cell.angle_gamma   90.00
#
_symmetry.space_group_name_H-M   'P 1'
#
loop_
_entity.id
_entity.type
_entity.pdbx_description
1 polymer ?
#
loop_
_entity_poly.entity_id
_entity_poly.type
_entity_poly.pdbx_seq_one_letter_code
_entity_poly.pdbx_strand_id
1 'polypeptide(L)'
;LLNCFFSCKTINKLLPTLHGFLVFLEPKQAPVFDIKPESIDVPFGESADFECHVTGAQPIHITWSKDGREIRTGGNFNITFTANTAHLRVLRVGKGDSGQYTCQASNEAGKDFCSAQLSVKEPPKFIKKPEALRFVKQGDTVQLECKISGTPEIRIVWYKNEQALQASDRLHMSFVDSVATLTILGASAADAGDYICEAHNSAGTASCSTSVTVKGQHMALHSTRIPGCHACSWLHIPLLLQQLLAAGPVSLQLLLHLSAAVFKQQRSGRKQWWVFSTVQQSFPHLSI
;
A
#
# COMPACT_ATOMS: atom_id res chain seq x y z
N LEU A 1 -48.09 -7.43 44.59
CA LEU A 1 -48.58 -8.48 45.49
C LEU A 1 -50.08 -8.28 45.74
N LEU A 2 -50.92 -8.85 44.88
CA LEU A 2 -52.36 -8.93 45.14
C LEU A 2 -52.61 -10.26 45.86
N ASN A 3 -52.86 -10.22 47.17
CA ASN A 3 -53.21 -11.41 47.94
C ASN A 3 -54.73 -11.61 47.87
N CYS A 4 -55.20 -12.50 46.99
CA CYS A 4 -56.58 -12.98 47.00
C CYS A 4 -56.67 -14.32 47.75
N PHE A 5 -57.48 -14.38 48.82
CA PHE A 5 -57.75 -15.61 49.56
C PHE A 5 -58.93 -16.36 48.92
N PHE A 6 -58.73 -17.63 48.57
CA PHE A 6 -59.83 -18.56 48.27
C PHE A 6 -59.88 -19.65 49.33
N SER A 7 -61.06 -19.89 49.91
CA SER A 7 -61.31 -21.00 50.82
C SER A 7 -62.08 -22.09 50.08
N CYS A 8 -61.46 -23.24 49.86
CA CYS A 8 -62.15 -24.43 49.38
C CYS A 8 -62.68 -25.22 50.59
N LYS A 9 -64.00 -25.22 50.79
CA LYS A 9 -64.64 -26.10 51.79
C LYS A 9 -64.96 -27.44 51.13
N THR A 10 -64.23 -28.48 51.50
CA THR A 10 -64.61 -29.85 51.20
C THR A 10 -65.79 -30.26 52.07
N ILE A 11 -66.90 -30.66 51.44
CA ILE A 11 -68.04 -31.29 52.10
C ILE A 11 -67.67 -32.75 52.35
N ASN A 12 -66.89 -32.99 53.42
CA ASN A 12 -66.97 -34.20 54.23
C ASN A 12 -66.13 -34.01 55.48
N LYS A 13 -66.76 -34.20 56.64
CA LYS A 13 -66.16 -34.02 57.96
C LYS A 13 -64.96 -34.95 58.12
N LEU A 14 -63.86 -34.41 58.66
CA LEU A 14 -62.60 -35.05 59.09
C LEU A 14 -61.39 -34.99 58.14
N LEU A 15 -61.02 -33.81 57.63
CA LEU A 15 -59.63 -33.51 57.24
C LEU A 15 -59.31 -32.04 57.59
N PRO A 16 -58.10 -31.70 58.06
CA PRO A 16 -57.71 -30.32 58.35
C PRO A 16 -57.71 -29.48 57.06
N THR A 17 -58.22 -28.25 57.15
CA THR A 17 -58.27 -27.28 56.07
C THR A 17 -56.86 -27.02 55.53
N LEU A 18 -56.57 -27.44 54.29
CA LEU A 18 -55.30 -27.17 53.63
C LEU A 18 -55.34 -25.72 53.12
N HIS A 19 -54.62 -24.79 53.78
CA HIS A 19 -54.46 -23.43 53.29
C HIS A 19 -53.36 -23.42 52.22
N GLY A 20 -53.74 -23.41 50.94
CA GLY A 20 -52.83 -23.18 49.83
C GLY A 20 -52.85 -21.71 49.42
N PHE A 21 -51.68 -21.08 49.30
CA PHE A 21 -51.53 -19.76 48.70
C PHE A 21 -51.25 -19.92 47.19
N LEU A 22 -52.13 -19.40 46.34
CA LEU A 22 -51.83 -19.22 44.92
C LEU A 22 -51.09 -17.90 44.75
N VAL A 23 -49.82 -17.97 44.36
CA VAL A 23 -49.03 -16.78 43.99
C VAL A 23 -49.12 -16.61 42.48
N PHE A 24 -49.81 -15.57 42.02
CA PHE A 24 -49.70 -15.12 40.64
C PHE A 24 -48.38 -14.37 40.49
N LEU A 25 -47.38 -15.03 39.89
CA LEU A 25 -46.15 -14.38 39.47
C LEU A 25 -46.41 -13.74 38.10
N GLU A 26 -46.15 -12.44 37.98
CA GLU A 26 -46.23 -11.75 36.69
C GLU A 26 -45.26 -12.37 35.68
N PRO A 27 -45.67 -12.42 34.40
CA PRO A 27 -44.86 -12.48 33.21
C PRO A 27 -43.43 -11.99 33.28
N LYS A 28 -42.43 -12.75 33.75
CA LYS A 28 -41.05 -12.24 33.65
C LYS A 28 -40.68 -12.11 32.17
N GLN A 29 -40.38 -10.89 31.73
CA GLN A 29 -40.10 -10.59 30.33
C GLN A 29 -38.66 -10.95 29.99
N ALA A 30 -38.44 -11.82 29.00
CA ALA A 30 -37.11 -12.15 28.51
C ALA A 30 -36.42 -10.93 27.87
N PRO A 31 -35.07 -10.88 27.80
CA PRO A 31 -34.37 -9.78 27.19
C PRO A 31 -34.65 -9.73 25.69
N VAL A 32 -34.71 -8.53 25.10
CA VAL A 32 -34.87 -8.31 23.66
C VAL A 32 -34.00 -7.15 23.24
N PHE A 33 -33.17 -7.34 22.22
CA PHE A 33 -32.41 -6.26 21.59
C PHE A 33 -33.31 -5.44 20.65
N ASP A 34 -33.73 -4.27 21.13
CA ASP A 34 -34.49 -3.27 20.37
C ASP A 34 -33.57 -2.38 19.51
N ILE A 35 -32.30 -2.22 19.89
CA ILE A 35 -31.25 -1.63 19.04
C ILE A 35 -30.10 -2.62 18.91
N LYS A 36 -29.77 -2.98 17.67
CA LYS A 36 -28.71 -3.93 17.33
C LYS A 36 -27.46 -3.17 16.85
N PRO A 37 -26.25 -3.72 17.08
CA PRO A 37 -25.03 -3.08 16.62
C PRO A 37 -24.91 -3.18 15.09
N GLU A 38 -24.28 -2.19 14.47
CA GLU A 38 -23.99 -2.19 13.04
C GLU A 38 -22.63 -2.84 12.75
N SER A 39 -22.52 -3.47 11.58
CA SER A 39 -21.22 -3.94 11.07
C SER A 39 -20.37 -2.75 10.64
N ILE A 40 -19.10 -2.76 11.02
CA ILE A 40 -18.19 -1.63 10.82
C ILE A 40 -16.88 -2.08 10.15
N ASP A 41 -16.35 -1.19 9.31
CA ASP A 41 -15.02 -1.33 8.73
C ASP A 41 -14.08 -0.33 9.39
N VAL A 42 -13.04 -0.81 10.07
CA VAL A 42 -12.14 0.07 10.84
C VAL A 42 -10.70 -0.07 10.33
N PRO A 43 -9.99 1.05 10.09
CA PRO A 43 -8.56 1.01 9.75
C PRO A 43 -7.71 0.31 10.80
N PHE A 44 -6.65 -0.35 10.35
CA PHE A 44 -5.67 -0.96 11.23
C PHE A 44 -5.09 0.07 12.22
N GLY A 45 -5.13 -0.24 13.51
CA GLY A 45 -4.59 0.56 14.60
C GLY A 45 -5.57 1.52 15.26
N GLU A 46 -6.75 1.75 14.67
CA GLU A 46 -7.81 2.58 15.27
C GLU A 46 -8.64 1.82 16.30
N SER A 47 -9.61 2.48 16.94
CA SER A 47 -10.56 1.85 17.86
C SER A 47 -11.87 1.50 17.15
N ALA A 48 -12.52 0.43 17.60
CA ALA A 48 -13.83 0.01 17.10
C ALA A 48 -14.83 -0.04 18.27
N ASP A 49 -16.04 0.46 18.05
CA ASP A 49 -17.10 0.52 19.05
C ASP A 49 -18.34 -0.20 18.56
N PHE A 50 -18.86 -1.13 19.37
CA PHE A 50 -20.13 -1.80 19.18
C PHE A 50 -21.08 -1.41 20.29
N GLU A 51 -22.28 -0.99 19.92
CA GLU A 51 -23.31 -0.59 20.87
C GLU A 51 -24.64 -1.29 20.54
N CYS A 52 -25.34 -1.74 21.57
CA CYS A 52 -26.69 -2.27 21.46
C CYS A 52 -27.50 -1.94 22.71
N HIS A 53 -28.80 -1.80 22.53
CA HIS A 53 -29.74 -1.55 23.63
C HIS A 53 -30.62 -2.78 23.83
N VAL A 54 -30.92 -3.08 25.09
CA VAL A 54 -31.71 -4.25 25.47
C VAL A 54 -32.86 -3.87 26.40
N THR A 55 -34.04 -4.41 26.14
CA THR A 55 -35.22 -4.30 27.01
C THR A 55 -35.50 -5.64 27.68
N GLY A 56 -36.18 -5.65 28.83
CA GLY A 56 -36.55 -6.89 29.53
C GLY A 56 -36.60 -6.74 31.05
N ALA A 57 -36.99 -7.81 31.75
CA ALA A 57 -37.01 -7.84 33.21
C ALA A 57 -35.59 -7.86 33.78
N GLN A 58 -35.35 -7.09 34.85
CA GLN A 58 -34.07 -7.01 35.55
C GLN A 58 -33.90 -8.18 36.54
N PRO A 59 -32.65 -8.60 36.87
CA PRO A 59 -31.38 -8.11 36.33
C PRO A 59 -31.05 -8.73 34.96
N ILE A 60 -30.62 -7.89 34.01
CA ILE A 60 -30.11 -8.36 32.70
C ILE A 60 -28.59 -8.54 32.78
N HIS A 61 -28.13 -9.72 32.38
CA HIS A 61 -26.71 -10.05 32.28
C HIS A 61 -26.25 -10.02 30.82
N ILE A 62 -25.18 -9.27 30.56
CA ILE A 62 -24.58 -9.11 29.23
C ILE A 62 -23.26 -9.87 29.13
N THR A 63 -23.08 -10.59 28.04
CA THR A 63 -21.81 -11.22 27.66
C THR A 63 -21.52 -10.97 26.19
N TRP A 64 -20.26 -10.70 25.86
CA TRP A 64 -19.81 -10.54 24.49
C TRP A 64 -18.95 -11.74 24.06
N SER A 65 -19.00 -12.07 22.78
CA SER A 65 -18.12 -13.07 22.18
C SER A 65 -17.67 -12.64 20.78
N LYS A 66 -16.47 -13.07 20.39
CA LYS A 66 -15.93 -12.94 19.03
C LYS A 66 -15.75 -14.31 18.44
N ASP A 67 -16.37 -14.58 17.30
CA ASP A 67 -16.29 -15.86 16.60
C ASP A 67 -16.60 -17.06 17.54
N GLY A 68 -17.57 -16.87 18.44
CA GLY A 68 -17.97 -17.85 19.46
C GLY A 68 -17.08 -17.95 20.71
N ARG A 69 -15.96 -17.20 20.77
CA ARG A 69 -15.11 -17.13 21.96
C ARG A 69 -15.51 -15.95 22.84
N GLU A 70 -15.82 -16.22 24.12
CA GLU A 70 -16.16 -15.18 25.11
C GLU A 70 -15.06 -14.10 25.20
N ILE A 71 -15.48 -12.84 25.20
CA ILE A 71 -14.63 -11.67 25.43
C ILE A 71 -14.86 -11.21 26.87
N ARG A 72 -13.76 -10.89 27.56
CA ARG A 72 -13.79 -10.27 28.88
C ARG A 72 -13.10 -8.93 28.83
N THR A 73 -13.54 -8.01 29.68
CA THR A 73 -12.84 -6.73 29.88
C THR A 73 -11.39 -6.98 30.30
N GLY A 74 -10.47 -6.23 29.69
CA GLY A 74 -9.04 -6.36 29.89
C GLY A 74 -8.28 -6.56 28.56
N GLY A 75 -6.99 -6.24 28.57
CA GLY A 75 -6.17 -6.29 27.35
C GLY A 75 -6.64 -5.28 26.31
N ASN A 76 -7.10 -5.77 25.15
CA ASN A 76 -7.54 -4.94 24.02
C ASN A 76 -9.05 -4.59 24.05
N PHE A 77 -9.80 -5.05 25.05
CA PHE A 77 -11.26 -4.93 25.09
C PHE A 77 -11.73 -4.20 26.35
N ASN A 78 -12.73 -3.33 26.17
CA ASN A 78 -13.45 -2.69 27.26
C ASN A 78 -14.96 -2.90 27.06
N ILE A 79 -15.62 -3.53 28.03
CA ILE A 79 -17.06 -3.79 28.01
C ILE A 79 -17.72 -3.01 29.14
N THR A 80 -18.81 -2.31 28.82
CA THR A 80 -19.66 -1.60 29.78
C THR A 80 -21.13 -1.91 29.54
N PHE A 81 -21.92 -1.90 30.62
CA PHE A 81 -23.38 -2.02 30.54
C PHE A 81 -24.01 -1.03 31.50
N THR A 82 -24.63 0.02 30.96
CA THR A 82 -25.20 1.12 31.74
C THR A 82 -26.52 1.55 31.13
N ALA A 83 -27.55 1.74 31.96
CA ALA A 83 -28.88 2.16 31.50
C ALA A 83 -29.39 1.33 30.31
N ASN A 84 -29.25 0.00 30.39
CA ASN A 84 -29.67 -0.95 29.36
C ASN A 84 -28.93 -0.86 28.01
N THR A 85 -27.87 -0.05 27.93
CA THR A 85 -26.98 0.01 26.76
C THR A 85 -25.72 -0.81 27.03
N ALA A 86 -25.50 -1.84 26.21
CA ALA A 86 -24.32 -2.67 26.21
C ALA A 86 -23.33 -2.15 25.15
N HIS A 87 -22.12 -1.85 25.61
CA HIS A 87 -21.07 -1.28 24.77
C HIS A 87 -19.80 -2.12 24.87
N LEU A 88 -19.20 -2.43 23.72
CA LEU A 88 -17.91 -3.09 23.59
C LEU A 88 -16.99 -2.21 22.74
N ARG A 89 -15.85 -1.83 23.31
CA ARG A 89 -14.77 -1.15 22.60
C ARG A 89 -13.58 -2.07 22.40
N VAL A 90 -13.10 -2.17 21.16
CA VAL A 90 -11.77 -2.66 20.80
C VAL A 90 -10.81 -1.47 20.81
N LEU A 91 -9.80 -1.47 21.68
CA LEU A 91 -8.96 -0.30 21.92
C LEU A 91 -8.00 -0.01 20.77
N ARG A 92 -7.40 -1.05 20.19
CA ARG A 92 -6.50 -0.98 19.03
C ARG A 92 -6.75 -2.17 18.11
N VAL A 93 -7.40 -1.90 16.99
CA VAL A 93 -7.76 -2.89 15.98
C VAL A 93 -6.51 -3.43 15.27
N GLY A 94 -6.30 -4.73 15.33
CA GLY A 94 -5.32 -5.46 14.53
C GLY A 94 -5.99 -6.48 13.60
N LYS A 95 -5.19 -7.13 12.73
CA LYS A 95 -5.69 -8.16 11.80
C LYS A 95 -6.53 -9.25 12.49
N GLY A 96 -6.15 -9.64 13.71
CA GLY A 96 -6.82 -10.69 14.48
C GLY A 96 -8.18 -10.28 15.07
N ASP A 97 -8.50 -8.99 15.05
CA ASP A 97 -9.77 -8.47 15.59
C ASP A 97 -10.91 -8.53 14.55
N SER A 98 -10.62 -8.79 13.27
CA SER A 98 -11.69 -9.04 12.30
C SER A 98 -12.47 -10.31 12.67
N GLY A 99 -13.80 -10.24 12.64
CA GLY A 99 -14.67 -11.35 13.01
C GLY A 99 -16.07 -10.89 13.40
N GLN A 100 -16.92 -11.87 13.72
CA GLN A 100 -18.28 -11.62 14.15
C GLN A 100 -18.33 -11.41 15.67
N TYR A 101 -18.79 -10.25 16.09
CA TYR A 101 -19.01 -9.90 17.48
C TYR A 101 -20.47 -10.13 17.83
N THR A 102 -20.72 -10.91 18.88
CA THR A 102 -22.07 -11.25 19.33
C THR A 102 -22.27 -10.83 20.77
N CYS A 103 -23.29 -9.99 21.01
CA CYS A 103 -23.78 -9.65 22.32
C CYS A 103 -24.92 -10.60 22.69
N GLN A 104 -24.83 -11.20 23.88
CA GLN A 104 -25.87 -12.03 24.46
C GLN A 104 -26.41 -11.32 25.70
N ALA A 105 -27.72 -11.17 25.76
CA ALA A 105 -28.44 -10.74 26.95
C ALA A 105 -29.19 -11.93 27.57
N SER A 106 -29.18 -12.02 28.90
CA SER A 106 -29.87 -13.09 29.62
C SER A 106 -30.48 -12.62 30.93
N ASN A 107 -31.66 -13.15 31.25
CA ASN A 107 -32.26 -13.07 32.57
C ASN A 107 -32.94 -14.41 32.90
N GLU A 108 -33.71 -14.46 33.98
CA GLU A 108 -34.43 -15.67 34.41
C GLU A 108 -35.55 -16.13 33.47
N ALA A 109 -36.06 -15.25 32.61
CA ALA A 109 -37.12 -15.58 31.65
C ALA A 109 -36.58 -16.04 30.29
N GLY A 110 -35.32 -15.78 29.96
CA GLY A 110 -34.74 -16.22 28.71
C GLY A 110 -33.47 -15.49 28.31
N LYS A 111 -33.16 -15.59 27.01
CA LYS A 111 -31.96 -15.02 26.39
C LYS A 111 -32.29 -14.48 25.01
N ASP A 112 -31.54 -13.48 24.59
CA ASP A 112 -31.54 -12.97 23.22
C ASP A 112 -30.11 -12.65 22.77
N PHE A 113 -29.90 -12.53 21.46
CA PHE A 113 -28.60 -12.36 20.82
C PHE A 113 -28.68 -11.34 19.68
N CYS A 114 -27.64 -10.51 19.55
CA CYS A 114 -27.42 -9.71 18.36
C CYS A 114 -25.95 -9.75 17.95
N SER A 115 -25.68 -9.58 16.66
CA SER A 115 -24.34 -9.72 16.10
C SER A 115 -24.03 -8.65 15.07
N ALA A 116 -22.76 -8.26 14.99
CA ALA A 116 -22.20 -7.36 13.98
C ALA A 116 -20.82 -7.85 13.52
N GLN A 117 -20.43 -7.49 12.30
CA GLN A 117 -19.13 -7.84 11.73
C GLN A 117 -18.13 -6.69 11.93
N LEU A 118 -16.91 -7.00 12.39
CA LEU A 118 -15.76 -6.11 12.28
C LEU A 118 -14.90 -6.53 11.08
N SER A 119 -14.70 -5.61 10.14
CA SER A 119 -13.74 -5.77 9.05
C SER A 119 -12.57 -4.80 9.25
N VAL A 120 -11.34 -5.29 9.11
CA VAL A 120 -10.14 -4.46 9.31
C VAL A 120 -9.62 -3.99 7.95
N LYS A 121 -9.54 -2.66 7.78
CA LYS A 121 -9.01 -2.04 6.56
C LYS A 121 -7.50 -1.85 6.69
N GLU A 122 -6.74 -2.45 5.78
CA GLU A 122 -5.29 -2.37 5.74
C GLU A 122 -4.81 -1.42 4.63
N PRO A 123 -3.85 -0.53 4.88
CA PRO A 123 -3.28 0.32 3.85
C PRO A 123 -2.51 -0.52 2.82
N PRO A 124 -2.28 0.00 1.60
CA PRO A 124 -1.51 -0.69 0.58
C PRO A 124 -0.09 -0.95 1.06
N LYS A 125 0.47 -2.12 0.70
CA LYS A 125 1.84 -2.51 1.01
C LYS A 125 2.47 -3.22 -0.18
N PHE A 126 3.67 -2.79 -0.56
CA PHE A 126 4.44 -3.40 -1.63
C PHE A 126 5.15 -4.67 -1.13
N ILE A 127 4.64 -5.84 -1.53
CA ILE A 127 5.22 -7.15 -1.21
C ILE A 127 6.40 -7.45 -2.15
N LYS A 128 6.28 -7.07 -3.42
CA LYS A 128 7.37 -7.15 -4.40
C LYS A 128 7.54 -5.79 -5.03
N LYS A 129 8.75 -5.24 -4.92
CA LYS A 129 9.15 -3.98 -5.55
C LYS A 129 9.92 -4.29 -6.85
N PRO A 130 9.92 -3.38 -7.83
CA PRO A 130 10.79 -3.49 -8.99
C PRO A 130 12.25 -3.43 -8.56
N GLU A 131 13.15 -3.88 -9.43
CA GLU A 131 14.59 -3.66 -9.25
C GLU A 131 14.87 -2.16 -9.09
N ALA A 132 15.76 -1.78 -8.18
CA ALA A 132 16.05 -0.36 -7.92
C ALA A 132 16.60 0.38 -9.16
N LEU A 133 17.31 -0.34 -10.04
CA LEU A 133 17.89 0.20 -11.27
C LEU A 133 17.68 -0.77 -12.42
N ARG A 134 17.05 -0.30 -13.50
CA ARG A 134 16.75 -1.10 -14.69
C ARG A 134 17.47 -0.56 -15.92
N PHE A 135 18.30 -1.40 -16.55
CA PHE A 135 18.97 -1.08 -17.82
C PHE A 135 18.22 -1.65 -19.02
N VAL A 136 17.79 -0.79 -19.94
CA VAL A 136 17.04 -1.17 -21.14
C VAL A 136 17.79 -0.69 -22.38
N LYS A 137 17.80 -1.45 -23.47
CA LYS A 137 18.39 -0.97 -24.72
C LYS A 137 17.37 -0.08 -25.43
N GLN A 138 17.86 0.91 -26.17
CA GLN A 138 16.99 1.71 -27.02
C GLN A 138 16.22 0.81 -28.01
N GLY A 139 14.92 1.02 -28.11
CA GLY A 139 13.98 0.23 -28.92
C GLY A 139 13.33 -0.95 -28.19
N ASP A 140 13.89 -1.41 -27.07
CA ASP A 140 13.31 -2.51 -26.30
C ASP A 140 12.07 -2.05 -25.50
N THR A 141 11.28 -3.00 -25.00
CA THR A 141 10.16 -2.71 -24.10
C THR A 141 10.62 -2.61 -22.64
N VAL A 142 10.20 -1.55 -21.94
CA VAL A 142 10.34 -1.44 -20.48
C VAL A 142 9.11 -2.06 -19.84
N GLN A 143 9.30 -2.95 -18.86
CA GLN A 143 8.23 -3.46 -18.03
C GLN A 143 8.63 -3.32 -16.56
N LEU A 144 7.87 -2.54 -15.81
CA LEU A 144 7.99 -2.39 -14.36
C LEU A 144 6.81 -3.08 -13.70
N GLU A 145 7.08 -3.82 -12.62
CA GLU A 145 6.09 -4.63 -11.92
C GLU A 145 6.21 -4.46 -10.41
N CYS A 146 5.06 -4.29 -9.76
CA CYS A 146 4.93 -4.30 -8.30
C CYS A 146 3.85 -5.30 -7.88
N LYS A 147 4.07 -6.05 -6.79
CA LYS A 147 3.00 -6.82 -6.13
C LYS A 147 2.56 -6.11 -4.86
N ILE A 148 1.26 -5.87 -4.74
CA ILE A 148 0.67 -4.99 -3.72
C ILE A 148 -0.41 -5.73 -2.93
N SER A 149 -0.27 -5.78 -1.60
CA SER A 149 -1.36 -6.19 -0.69
C SER A 149 -2.08 -4.98 -0.11
N GLY A 150 -3.24 -5.20 0.48
CA GLY A 150 -4.05 -4.20 1.18
C GLY A 150 -5.52 -4.51 1.00
N THR A 151 -6.39 -3.75 1.66
CA THR A 151 -7.83 -3.90 1.47
C THR A 151 -8.28 -3.24 0.16
N PRO A 152 -9.04 -3.93 -0.71
CA PRO A 152 -9.65 -3.32 -1.89
C PRO A 152 -10.63 -2.18 -1.53
N GLU A 153 -10.92 -1.24 -2.43
CA GLU A 153 -10.39 -1.08 -3.78
C GLU A 153 -9.08 -0.29 -3.79
N ILE A 154 -8.00 -0.92 -4.26
CA ILE A 154 -6.70 -0.27 -4.42
C ILE A 154 -6.64 0.35 -5.81
N ARG A 155 -6.27 1.63 -5.85
CA ARG A 155 -6.01 2.36 -7.09
C ARG A 155 -4.51 2.62 -7.20
N ILE A 156 -4.01 2.65 -8.44
CA ILE A 156 -2.58 2.78 -8.75
C ILE A 156 -2.35 4.02 -9.60
N VAL A 157 -1.33 4.79 -9.25
CA VAL A 157 -0.83 5.92 -10.04
C VAL A 157 0.67 5.72 -10.26
N TRP A 158 1.10 5.85 -11.52
CA TRP A 158 2.51 5.85 -11.85
C TRP A 158 2.97 7.27 -12.11
N TYR A 159 4.14 7.62 -11.61
CA TYR A 159 4.80 8.90 -11.84
C TYR A 159 6.15 8.68 -12.51
N LYS A 160 6.59 9.69 -13.26
CA LYS A 160 7.95 9.80 -13.76
C LYS A 160 8.45 11.21 -13.48
N ASN A 161 9.59 11.33 -12.79
CA ASN A 161 10.15 12.62 -12.38
C ASN A 161 9.07 13.53 -11.75
N GLU A 162 8.29 12.98 -10.79
CA GLU A 162 7.17 13.64 -10.10
C GLU A 162 5.91 13.96 -10.94
N GLN A 163 5.89 13.66 -12.24
CA GLN A 163 4.71 13.88 -13.07
C GLN A 163 3.89 12.60 -13.23
N ALA A 164 2.59 12.67 -12.96
CA ALA A 164 1.68 11.55 -13.14
C ALA A 164 1.62 11.13 -14.61
N LEU A 165 1.83 9.85 -14.87
CA LEU A 165 1.76 9.26 -16.20
C LEU A 165 0.31 9.02 -16.59
N GLN A 166 0.03 9.14 -17.89
CA GLN A 166 -1.26 8.82 -18.50
C GLN A 166 -1.04 7.73 -19.54
N ALA A 167 -2.01 6.82 -19.64
CA ALA A 167 -1.97 5.77 -20.65
C ALA A 167 -1.98 6.37 -22.07
N SER A 168 -1.29 5.70 -22.99
CA SER A 168 -1.22 6.05 -24.42
C SER A 168 -0.95 4.79 -25.24
N ASP A 169 -0.91 4.90 -26.57
CA ASP A 169 -0.58 3.78 -27.46
C ASP A 169 0.79 3.15 -27.20
N ARG A 170 1.70 3.91 -26.58
CA ARG A 170 3.06 3.44 -26.24
C ARG A 170 3.21 3.06 -24.77
N LEU A 171 2.35 3.61 -23.90
CA LEU A 171 2.45 3.48 -22.45
C LEU A 171 1.18 2.85 -21.90
N HIS A 172 1.30 1.63 -21.39
CA HIS A 172 0.18 0.86 -20.84
C HIS A 172 0.37 0.62 -19.35
N MET A 173 -0.72 0.75 -18.61
CA MET A 173 -0.77 0.53 -17.16
C MET A 173 -1.90 -0.44 -16.84
N SER A 174 -1.66 -1.37 -15.92
CA SER A 174 -2.71 -2.27 -15.44
C SER A 174 -2.53 -2.62 -13.97
N PHE A 175 -3.62 -3.01 -13.32
CA PHE A 175 -3.60 -3.55 -11.98
C PHE A 175 -4.58 -4.73 -11.91
N VAL A 176 -4.05 -5.95 -11.96
CA VAL A 176 -4.82 -7.20 -12.00
C VAL A 176 -4.18 -8.18 -11.01
N ASP A 177 -5.00 -8.90 -10.26
CA ASP A 177 -4.54 -9.90 -9.27
C ASP A 177 -3.45 -9.38 -8.33
N SER A 178 -3.62 -8.15 -7.84
CA SER A 178 -2.68 -7.46 -6.95
C SER A 178 -1.30 -7.17 -7.59
N VAL A 179 -1.18 -7.23 -8.91
CA VAL A 179 0.03 -6.91 -9.66
C VAL A 179 -0.17 -5.63 -10.47
N ALA A 180 0.58 -4.58 -10.12
CA ALA A 180 0.62 -3.33 -10.87
C ALA A 180 1.73 -3.38 -11.91
N THR A 181 1.40 -3.10 -13.17
CA THR A 181 2.36 -3.06 -14.27
C THR A 181 2.37 -1.70 -14.97
N LEU A 182 3.56 -1.27 -15.36
CA LEU A 182 3.79 -0.18 -16.30
C LEU A 182 4.64 -0.72 -17.46
N THR A 183 4.12 -0.61 -18.67
CA THR A 183 4.77 -1.07 -19.90
C THR A 183 5.01 0.10 -20.83
N ILE A 184 6.24 0.29 -21.29
CA ILE A 184 6.63 1.33 -22.24
C ILE A 184 7.22 0.66 -23.48
N LEU A 185 6.55 0.79 -24.61
CA LEU A 185 6.99 0.25 -25.89
C LEU A 185 8.05 1.15 -26.53
N GLY A 186 9.07 0.55 -27.16
CA GLY A 186 10.08 1.29 -27.91
C GLY A 186 10.83 2.32 -27.07
N ALA A 187 11.61 1.85 -26.09
CA ALA A 187 12.34 2.73 -25.16
C ALA A 187 13.25 3.72 -25.90
N SER A 188 13.20 4.99 -25.48
CA SER A 188 14.00 6.09 -26.00
C SER A 188 14.81 6.74 -24.88
N ALA A 189 15.77 7.60 -25.21
CA ALA A 189 16.52 8.36 -24.20
C ALA A 189 15.61 9.20 -23.30
N ALA A 190 14.46 9.66 -23.84
CA ALA A 190 13.48 10.42 -23.08
C ALA A 190 12.82 9.58 -21.98
N ASP A 191 12.82 8.24 -22.07
CA ASP A 191 12.22 7.33 -21.10
C ASP A 191 13.10 7.03 -19.89
N ALA A 192 14.36 7.44 -19.92
CA ALA A 192 15.21 7.40 -18.75
C ALA A 192 14.67 8.35 -17.65
N GLY A 193 14.86 7.96 -16.40
CA GLY A 193 14.42 8.73 -15.24
C GLY A 193 13.93 7.86 -14.09
N ASP A 194 13.43 8.53 -13.06
CA ASP A 194 12.92 7.89 -11.85
C ASP A 194 11.41 7.70 -11.97
N TYR A 195 10.97 6.46 -11.73
CA TYR A 195 9.58 6.06 -11.77
C TYR A 195 9.10 5.73 -10.36
N ILE A 196 7.91 6.19 -10.02
CA ILE A 196 7.25 5.91 -8.74
C ILE A 196 5.94 5.21 -9.03
N CYS A 197 5.71 4.07 -8.37
CA CYS A 197 4.41 3.44 -8.27
C CYS A 197 3.80 3.83 -6.93
N GLU A 198 2.66 4.51 -6.96
CA GLU A 198 1.89 4.88 -5.79
C GLU A 198 0.58 4.09 -5.77
N ALA A 199 0.27 3.52 -4.60
CA ALA A 199 -0.94 2.75 -4.36
C ALA A 199 -1.76 3.40 -3.25
N HIS A 200 -3.07 3.52 -3.47
CA HIS A 200 -3.99 4.16 -2.53
C HIS A 200 -5.27 3.34 -2.29
N ASN A 201 -5.73 3.33 -1.05
CA ASN A 201 -7.07 2.87 -0.68
C ASN A 201 -7.64 3.73 0.46
N SER A 202 -8.79 3.37 1.02
CA SER A 202 -9.43 4.11 2.12
C SER A 202 -8.65 4.14 3.44
N ALA A 203 -7.68 3.24 3.62
CA ALA A 203 -6.87 3.15 4.84
C ALA A 203 -5.50 3.82 4.73
N GLY A 204 -5.11 4.28 3.53
CA GLY A 204 -3.88 5.06 3.34
C GLY A 204 -3.23 4.85 1.99
N THR A 205 -1.95 5.24 1.94
CA THR A 205 -1.12 5.21 0.73
C THR A 205 0.22 4.56 0.99
N ALA A 206 0.82 4.03 -0.07
CA ALA A 206 2.22 3.59 -0.07
C ALA A 206 2.83 3.83 -1.45
N SER A 207 4.16 3.91 -1.51
CA SER A 207 4.87 4.05 -2.78
C SER A 207 6.17 3.25 -2.82
N CYS A 208 6.63 2.97 -4.04
CA CYS A 208 7.99 2.48 -4.30
C CYS A 208 8.57 3.11 -5.56
N SER A 209 9.90 3.21 -5.63
CA SER A 209 10.60 3.83 -6.74
C SER A 209 11.58 2.88 -7.45
N THR A 210 11.88 3.19 -8.71
CA THR A 210 12.90 2.53 -9.53
C THR A 210 13.45 3.51 -10.56
N SER A 211 14.73 3.41 -10.88
CA SER A 211 15.39 4.23 -11.90
C SER A 211 15.55 3.44 -13.19
N VAL A 212 15.15 4.00 -14.33
CA VAL A 212 15.32 3.39 -15.65
C VAL A 212 16.43 4.11 -16.40
N THR A 213 17.38 3.34 -16.94
CA THR A 213 18.46 3.81 -17.80
C THR A 213 18.34 3.19 -19.18
N VAL A 214 18.27 4.02 -20.22
CA VAL A 214 18.22 3.56 -21.61
C VAL A 214 19.60 3.68 -22.23
N LYS A 215 20.19 2.53 -22.60
CA LYS A 215 21.48 2.46 -23.29
C LYS A 215 21.26 2.57 -24.79
N GLY A 216 21.89 3.57 -25.40
CA GLY A 216 21.95 3.69 -26.86
C GLY A 216 22.64 2.48 -27.47
N GLN A 217 22.22 2.06 -28.66
CA GLN A 217 23.01 1.14 -29.45
C GLN A 217 24.28 1.89 -29.87
N HIS A 218 25.44 1.48 -29.34
CA HIS A 218 26.69 1.89 -29.93
C HIS A 218 26.66 1.39 -31.37
N MET A 219 26.61 2.28 -32.36
CA MET A 219 26.83 1.87 -33.74
C MET A 219 28.19 1.19 -33.75
N ALA A 220 28.20 -0.13 -33.90
CA ALA A 220 29.42 -0.83 -34.26
C ALA A 220 29.76 -0.27 -35.63
N LEU A 221 30.78 0.59 -35.72
CA LEU A 221 31.32 1.01 -37.00
C LEU A 221 31.63 -0.29 -37.75
N HIS A 222 30.89 -0.52 -38.83
CA HIS A 222 31.11 -1.67 -39.69
C HIS A 222 32.54 -1.53 -40.22
N SER A 223 33.48 -2.31 -39.69
CA SER A 223 34.83 -2.38 -40.25
C SER A 223 34.72 -3.22 -41.52
N THR A 224 34.34 -2.59 -42.63
CA THR A 224 34.51 -3.19 -43.95
C THR A 224 36.00 -3.31 -44.21
N ARG A 225 36.51 -4.55 -44.17
CA ARG A 225 37.87 -4.87 -44.59
C ARG A 225 37.97 -4.56 -46.09
N ILE A 226 38.68 -3.49 -46.46
CA ILE A 226 39.02 -3.19 -47.85
C ILE A 226 40.05 -4.24 -48.31
N PRO A 227 39.73 -5.13 -49.27
CA PRO A 227 40.72 -6.05 -49.81
C PRO A 227 41.74 -5.26 -50.63
N GLY A 228 43.03 -5.34 -50.28
CA GLY A 228 44.13 -4.80 -51.08
C GLY A 228 44.86 -3.56 -50.54
N CYS A 229 44.48 -3.02 -49.38
CA CYS A 229 45.24 -1.92 -48.77
C CYS A 229 46.43 -2.44 -47.96
N HIS A 230 47.57 -2.66 -48.62
CA HIS A 230 48.87 -2.76 -47.95
C HIS A 230 49.45 -1.34 -47.89
N ALA A 231 49.55 -0.78 -46.70
CA ALA A 231 49.96 0.60 -46.39
C ALA A 231 48.86 1.65 -46.57
N CYS A 232 48.05 1.84 -45.53
CA CYS A 232 47.71 3.18 -45.08
C CYS A 232 47.33 3.16 -43.60
N SER A 233 47.96 4.07 -42.87
CA SER A 233 47.84 4.34 -41.45
C SER A 233 46.39 4.55 -41.03
N TRP A 234 46.07 4.16 -39.79
CA TRP A 234 44.78 4.40 -39.14
C TRP A 234 44.42 5.89 -39.16
N LEU A 235 43.55 6.28 -40.09
CA LEU A 235 42.85 7.57 -40.04
C LEU A 235 41.63 7.40 -39.13
N HIS A 236 41.81 7.71 -37.85
CA HIS A 236 40.68 8.09 -37.00
C HIS A 236 40.19 9.46 -37.47
N ILE A 237 39.12 9.46 -38.26
CA ILE A 237 38.29 10.64 -38.46
C ILE A 237 37.04 10.43 -37.58
N PRO A 238 36.89 11.15 -36.46
CA PRO A 238 35.62 11.19 -35.76
C PRO A 238 34.59 11.82 -36.68
N LEU A 239 33.38 11.28 -36.65
CA LEU A 239 32.18 11.75 -37.33
C LEU A 239 31.71 13.12 -36.76
N LEU A 240 32.58 14.13 -36.80
CA LEU A 240 32.26 15.53 -36.50
C LEU A 240 32.61 16.47 -37.66
N LEU A 241 33.15 15.94 -38.77
CA LEU A 241 33.52 16.72 -39.96
C LEU A 241 32.63 16.43 -41.18
N GLN A 242 31.35 16.11 -40.95
CA GLN A 242 30.36 15.99 -42.03
C GLN A 242 29.14 16.91 -41.87
N GLN A 243 29.20 17.87 -40.93
CA GLN A 243 28.18 18.92 -40.78
C GLN A 243 28.71 20.36 -40.98
N LEU A 244 29.95 20.55 -41.45
CA LEU A 244 30.51 21.90 -41.67
C LEU A 244 30.96 22.17 -43.12
N LEU A 245 30.18 21.71 -44.10
CA LEU A 245 30.32 22.16 -45.51
C LEU A 245 29.09 22.94 -46.01
N ALA A 246 28.42 23.66 -45.11
CA ALA A 246 27.41 24.64 -45.47
C ALA A 246 27.69 26.00 -44.82
N ALA A 247 28.92 26.51 -44.95
CA ALA A 247 29.20 27.93 -44.80
C ALA A 247 30.49 28.24 -45.56
N GLY A 248 30.44 29.29 -46.37
CA GLY A 248 31.48 29.67 -47.32
C GLY A 248 32.83 30.09 -46.71
N PRO A 249 33.73 30.65 -47.53
CA PRO A 249 35.15 30.73 -47.22
C PRO A 249 35.46 31.97 -46.38
N VAL A 250 35.53 31.87 -45.05
CA VAL A 250 36.31 32.82 -44.25
C VAL A 250 36.94 32.13 -43.03
N SER A 251 38.24 32.33 -42.88
CA SER A 251 39.06 32.13 -41.68
C SER A 251 39.63 30.74 -41.42
N LEU A 252 40.65 30.40 -42.21
CA LEU A 252 41.56 29.27 -42.03
C LEU A 252 42.68 29.56 -41.01
N GLN A 253 42.48 30.48 -40.06
CA GLN A 253 43.57 30.99 -39.20
C GLN A 253 43.39 30.75 -37.69
N LEU A 254 42.40 29.94 -37.27
CA LEU A 254 42.22 29.60 -35.85
C LEU A 254 42.32 28.10 -35.51
N LEU A 255 42.73 27.24 -36.45
CA LEU A 255 42.76 25.78 -36.27
C LEU A 255 44.17 25.14 -36.25
N LEU A 256 45.22 25.97 -36.18
CA LEU A 256 46.62 25.52 -36.18
C LEU A 256 47.31 25.51 -34.80
N HIS A 257 46.59 25.77 -33.70
CA HIS A 257 47.21 25.84 -32.35
C HIS A 257 46.70 24.83 -31.31
N LEU A 258 45.83 23.89 -31.67
CA LEU A 258 45.34 22.87 -30.73
C LEU A 258 45.82 21.44 -31.01
N SER A 259 46.61 21.19 -32.05
CA SER A 259 47.13 19.85 -32.37
C SER A 259 48.49 19.50 -31.76
N ALA A 260 49.11 20.39 -30.96
CA ALA A 260 50.47 20.17 -30.45
C ALA A 260 50.57 19.49 -29.06
N ALA A 261 49.48 19.04 -28.45
CA ALA A 261 49.51 18.52 -27.07
C ALA A 261 49.45 16.98 -26.91
N VAL A 262 49.33 16.19 -27.99
CA VAL A 262 49.07 14.73 -27.84
C VAL A 262 50.21 13.82 -28.31
N PHE A 263 51.26 14.34 -28.98
CA PHE A 263 52.32 13.49 -29.53
C PHE A 263 53.67 13.68 -28.86
N LYS A 264 53.78 13.27 -27.58
CA LYS A 264 55.10 12.96 -27.02
C LYS A 264 55.09 11.99 -25.84
N GLN A 265 54.34 10.88 -25.90
CA GLN A 265 54.57 9.78 -24.96
C GLN A 265 54.13 8.40 -25.46
N GLN A 266 54.87 7.82 -26.42
CA GLN A 266 55.09 6.37 -26.42
C GLN A 266 56.31 5.98 -27.25
N ARG A 267 57.51 6.21 -26.69
CA ARG A 267 58.71 5.44 -27.04
C ARG A 267 59.65 5.40 -25.83
N SER A 268 59.35 4.51 -24.90
CA SER A 268 60.31 3.59 -24.26
C SER A 268 59.66 2.97 -23.02
N GLY A 269 59.87 1.67 -22.84
CA GLY A 269 59.19 0.89 -21.83
C GLY A 269 59.73 1.08 -20.42
N ARG A 270 58.82 1.15 -19.44
CA ARG A 270 58.81 0.41 -18.17
C ARG A 270 57.64 0.90 -17.31
N LYS A 271 57.18 -0.01 -16.46
CA LYS A 271 56.12 0.14 -15.45
C LYS A 271 56.26 1.44 -14.63
N GLN A 272 55.17 2.15 -14.35
CA GLN A 272 54.63 2.36 -12.99
C GLN A 272 53.48 3.40 -12.95
N TRP A 273 52.56 3.17 -12.02
CA TRP A 273 51.39 3.97 -11.63
C TRP A 273 51.79 5.34 -11.07
N TRP A 274 50.96 6.39 -11.21
CA TRP A 274 50.63 7.38 -10.17
C TRP A 274 49.33 8.16 -10.50
N VAL A 275 48.57 8.47 -9.45
CA VAL A 275 47.31 9.23 -9.35
C VAL A 275 47.62 10.71 -9.09
N PHE A 276 46.93 11.69 -9.69
CA PHE A 276 46.71 13.05 -9.13
C PHE A 276 45.45 13.66 -9.78
N SER A 277 44.34 13.89 -9.06
CA SER A 277 43.99 15.00 -8.15
C SER A 277 43.78 16.35 -8.87
N THR A 278 42.51 16.77 -8.89
CA THR A 278 42.00 18.05 -9.37
C THR A 278 42.55 19.21 -8.55
N VAL A 279 43.19 20.19 -9.19
CA VAL A 279 43.48 21.51 -8.60
C VAL A 279 42.52 22.53 -9.17
N GLN A 280 41.84 23.19 -8.25
CA GLN A 280 40.89 24.27 -8.41
C GLN A 280 41.66 25.59 -8.36
N GLN A 281 41.50 26.51 -9.33
CA GLN A 281 41.89 27.92 -9.15
C GLN A 281 41.19 28.89 -10.13
N SER A 282 40.28 29.67 -9.54
CA SER A 282 40.00 31.12 -9.65
C SER A 282 40.51 31.94 -10.85
N PHE A 283 39.59 32.69 -11.45
CA PHE A 283 39.81 33.86 -12.32
C PHE A 283 40.11 35.13 -11.52
N PRO A 284 40.99 36.03 -12.01
CA PRO A 284 40.91 37.45 -11.71
C PRO A 284 40.41 38.29 -12.90
N HIS A 285 39.77 39.40 -12.52
CA HIS A 285 39.33 40.56 -13.28
C HIS A 285 40.15 40.94 -14.53
N LEU A 286 39.46 41.39 -15.58
CA LEU A 286 39.93 42.51 -16.38
C LEU A 286 38.79 43.50 -16.67
N SER A 287 39.00 44.71 -16.17
CA SER A 287 38.40 45.96 -16.63
C SER A 287 39.12 46.39 -17.90
N ILE A 288 38.37 46.80 -18.92
CA ILE A 288 38.31 48.11 -19.60
C ILE A 288 37.09 48.04 -20.51
#